data_AF-A0A1B6FH64-F1
#
_entry.id   AF-A0A1B6FH64-F1
#
_cell.length_a   1.000
_cell.length_b   1.000
_cell.length_c   1.000
_cell.angle_alpha   90.00
_cell.angle_beta   90.00
_cell.angle_gamma   90.00
#
_symmetry.space_group_name_H-M   'P 1'
#
loop_
_entity.id
_entity.type
_entity.pdbx_description
1 polymer ?
#
loop_
_entity_poly.entity_id
_entity_poly.type
_entity_poly.pdbx_seq_one_letter_code
_entity_poly.pdbx_strand_id
1 'polypeptide(L)'
;MAKELLIVFVYDCERCQKEEDDPHDAVVFFYPSWVSEQQRLALVGQLMGVNQFLSTVFSSPSILALQTGKFAMKPLGRFILCVGTDRNIPDVVLETRINTLYRLVRFYHLDFETVSNKSGQQFSERLNVIFETYLPILQYAGNIFGSIPTFNLPKSASSVFLEAIQILQCFQDKTGVMGGVVLYQNKVVATQLSANLTKLLVITDPYRIKLPAEVVSTQFHLPVGVQLITVFVEKSEMERLARDGLDMRTALQSTKLKQQENHNKEKTSVVDGFTT
;
A
#
# COMPACT_ATOMS: atom_id res chain seq x y z
N MET A 1 29.83 -3.16 -6.86
CA MET A 1 28.52 -3.31 -7.53
C MET A 1 28.01 -1.91 -7.82
N ALA A 2 27.80 -1.55 -9.10
CA ALA A 2 27.30 -0.22 -9.46
C ALA A 2 25.88 -0.06 -8.91
N LYS A 3 25.66 0.98 -8.09
CA LYS A 3 24.35 1.28 -7.53
C LYS A 3 23.45 1.72 -8.68
N GLU A 4 22.34 1.01 -8.89
CA GLU A 4 21.35 1.37 -9.90
C GLU A 4 20.91 2.83 -9.71
N LEU A 5 20.90 3.61 -10.79
CA LEU A 5 20.43 4.98 -10.75
C LEU A 5 18.90 4.97 -10.59
N LEU A 6 18.43 5.47 -9.46
CA LEU A 6 17.02 5.71 -9.17
C LEU A 6 16.82 7.21 -8.98
N ILE A 7 15.98 7.81 -9.81
CA ILE A 7 15.56 9.21 -9.71
C ILE A 7 14.10 9.22 -9.27
N VAL A 8 13.75 10.04 -8.28
CA VAL A 8 12.35 10.23 -7.89
C VAL A 8 12.13 11.70 -7.65
N PHE A 9 11.07 12.27 -8.23
CA PHE A 9 10.72 13.66 -7.96
C PHE A 9 9.21 13.86 -7.93
N VAL A 10 8.79 14.93 -7.26
CA VAL A 10 7.40 15.40 -7.22
C VAL A 10 7.36 16.80 -7.79
N TYR A 11 6.53 17.00 -8.80
CA TYR A 11 6.33 18.27 -9.47
C TYR A 11 4.93 18.82 -9.15
N ASP A 12 4.82 20.10 -8.82
CA ASP A 12 3.57 20.82 -8.61
C ASP A 12 3.16 21.56 -9.89
N CYS A 13 2.02 21.17 -10.48
CA CYS A 13 1.56 21.75 -11.74
C CYS A 13 0.92 23.14 -11.57
N GLU A 14 0.68 23.60 -10.33
CA GLU A 14 0.04 24.90 -10.09
C GLU A 14 1.02 26.03 -9.83
N ARG A 15 2.31 25.73 -9.55
CA ARG A 15 3.29 26.76 -9.15
C ARG A 15 4.02 27.45 -10.29
N CYS A 16 4.03 26.88 -11.49
CA CYS A 16 4.74 27.42 -12.65
C CYS A 16 3.80 27.51 -13.84
N GLN A 17 2.83 28.42 -13.77
CA GLN A 17 1.81 28.61 -14.81
C GLN A 17 2.10 29.82 -15.70
N LYS A 18 2.80 30.81 -15.18
CA LYS A 18 3.18 32.02 -15.90
C LYS A 18 4.66 32.00 -16.27
N GLU A 19 5.04 32.81 -17.25
CA GLU A 19 6.43 32.95 -17.70
C GLU A 19 7.34 33.59 -16.64
N GLU A 20 6.75 34.37 -15.72
CA GLU A 20 7.45 35.03 -14.62
C GLU A 20 7.70 34.13 -13.39
N ASP A 21 7.08 32.94 -13.34
CA ASP A 21 7.18 32.01 -12.21
C ASP A 21 8.55 31.30 -12.22
N ASP A 22 9.15 31.10 -11.05
CA ASP A 22 10.41 30.38 -10.93
C ASP A 22 10.17 28.86 -11.08
N PRO A 23 10.78 28.18 -12.09
CA PRO A 23 10.66 26.74 -12.24
C PRO A 23 11.18 25.94 -11.04
N HIS A 24 12.02 26.55 -10.18
CA HIS A 24 12.45 25.95 -8.93
C HIS A 24 11.28 25.64 -7.99
N ASP A 25 10.31 26.55 -7.90
CA ASP A 25 9.21 26.43 -6.93
C ASP A 25 8.27 25.26 -7.22
N ALA A 26 8.25 24.80 -8.47
CA ALA A 26 7.45 23.66 -8.91
C ALA A 26 8.06 22.29 -8.55
N VAL A 27 9.37 22.21 -8.23
CA VAL A 27 10.03 20.95 -7.87
C VAL A 27 10.03 20.77 -6.35
N VAL A 28 8.99 20.13 -5.82
CA VAL A 28 8.78 20.08 -4.36
C VAL A 28 9.62 19.01 -3.65
N PHE A 29 10.00 17.96 -4.37
CA PHE A 29 10.88 16.90 -3.89
C PHE A 29 11.76 16.37 -5.03
N PHE A 30 13.03 16.06 -4.73
CA PHE A 30 13.95 15.44 -5.69
C PHE A 30 14.94 14.50 -4.99
N TYR A 31 15.02 13.27 -5.47
CA TYR A 31 16.01 12.26 -5.10
C TYR A 31 16.76 11.80 -6.37
N PRO A 32 18.09 11.63 -6.31
CA PRO A 32 18.93 11.77 -5.11
C PRO A 32 19.39 13.20 -4.83
N SER A 33 19.66 13.50 -3.56
CA SER A 33 19.99 14.84 -3.05
C SER A 33 21.37 15.37 -3.45
N TRP A 34 22.24 14.54 -4.05
CA TRP A 34 23.57 14.97 -4.51
C TRP A 34 23.59 15.55 -5.93
N VAL A 35 22.49 15.47 -6.68
CA VAL A 35 22.39 16.05 -8.03
C VAL A 35 22.37 17.57 -7.93
N SER A 36 23.10 18.30 -8.79
CA SER A 36 23.11 19.77 -8.74
C SER A 36 21.75 20.35 -9.13
N GLU A 37 21.39 21.50 -8.57
CA GLU A 37 20.10 22.14 -8.81
C GLU A 37 19.83 22.40 -10.30
N GLN A 38 20.83 22.94 -11.01
CA GLN A 38 20.73 23.17 -12.46
C GLN A 38 20.40 21.89 -13.24
N GLN A 39 20.99 20.75 -12.86
CA GLN A 39 20.71 19.46 -13.49
C GLN A 39 19.29 18.98 -13.18
N ARG A 40 18.81 19.19 -11.94
CA ARG A 40 17.44 18.85 -11.55
C ARG A 40 16.43 19.64 -12.38
N LEU A 41 16.60 20.96 -12.45
CA LEU A 41 15.70 21.84 -13.19
C LEU A 41 15.71 21.55 -14.69
N ALA A 42 16.89 21.32 -15.29
CA ALA A 42 16.98 20.95 -16.69
C ALA A 42 16.26 19.63 -16.99
N LEU A 43 16.44 18.60 -16.15
CA LEU A 43 15.79 17.31 -16.33
C LEU A 43 14.27 17.40 -16.13
N VAL A 44 13.82 17.98 -15.02
CA VAL A 44 12.39 18.08 -14.70
C VAL A 44 11.69 18.98 -15.72
N GLY A 45 12.28 20.11 -16.11
CA GLY A 45 11.73 21.01 -17.12
C GLY A 45 11.55 20.34 -18.48
N GLN A 46 12.55 19.59 -18.96
CA GLN A 46 12.43 18.81 -20.20
C GLN A 46 11.30 17.78 -20.13
N LEU A 47 11.24 17.04 -19.02
CA LEU A 47 10.23 15.99 -18.82
C LEU A 47 8.81 16.57 -18.71
N MET A 48 8.62 17.63 -17.93
CA MET A 48 7.30 18.26 -17.75
C MET A 48 6.86 19.01 -19.00
N GLY A 49 7.76 19.68 -19.72
CA GLY A 49 7.45 20.33 -20.99
C GLY A 49 6.96 19.33 -22.05
N VAL A 50 7.65 18.19 -22.19
CA VAL A 50 7.22 17.11 -23.09
C VAL A 50 5.89 16.49 -22.63
N ASN A 51 5.74 16.21 -21.33
CA ASN A 51 4.50 15.67 -20.78
C ASN A 51 3.31 16.63 -21.00
N GLN A 52 3.49 17.92 -20.80
CA GLN A 52 2.47 18.95 -21.02
C GLN A 52 2.06 19.03 -22.48
N PHE A 53 3.04 19.09 -23.39
CA PHE A 53 2.80 19.08 -24.83
C PHE A 53 2.03 17.83 -25.27
N LEU A 54 2.50 16.64 -24.88
CA LEU A 54 1.86 15.36 -25.24
C LEU A 54 0.46 15.23 -24.64
N SER A 55 0.24 15.68 -23.41
CA SER A 55 -1.08 15.64 -22.77
C SER A 55 -2.07 16.62 -23.42
N THR A 56 -1.59 17.73 -24.00
CA THR A 56 -2.43 18.73 -24.66
C THR A 56 -2.78 18.32 -26.09
N VAL A 57 -1.81 17.81 -26.85
CA VAL A 57 -1.97 17.48 -28.28
C VAL A 57 -2.42 16.04 -28.50
N PHE A 58 -2.03 15.13 -27.61
CA PHE A 58 -2.24 13.70 -27.73
C PHE A 58 -2.82 13.12 -26.42
N SER A 59 -2.16 12.09 -25.87
CA SER A 59 -2.46 11.46 -24.60
C SER A 59 -1.26 11.57 -23.66
N SER A 60 -1.53 11.67 -22.36
CA SER A 60 -0.48 11.71 -21.35
C SER A 60 0.41 10.44 -21.41
N PRO A 61 1.73 10.58 -21.57
CA PRO A 61 2.64 9.45 -21.68
C PRO A 61 2.77 8.72 -20.34
N SER A 62 2.70 7.39 -20.34
CA SER A 62 3.00 6.59 -19.16
C SER A 62 4.51 6.54 -18.87
N ILE A 63 5.32 6.46 -19.94
CA ILE A 63 6.79 6.37 -19.88
C ILE A 63 7.39 7.30 -20.94
N LEU A 64 8.41 8.05 -20.53
CA LEU A 64 9.27 8.84 -21.40
C LEU A 64 10.70 8.30 -21.36
N ALA A 65 11.23 7.94 -22.53
CA ALA A 65 12.60 7.48 -22.68
C ALA A 65 13.48 8.60 -23.25
N LEU A 66 14.45 9.04 -22.45
CA LEU A 66 15.52 9.95 -22.86
C LEU A 66 16.76 9.15 -23.30
N GLN A 67 17.76 9.83 -23.86
CA GLN A 67 19.00 9.19 -24.28
C GLN A 67 19.70 8.46 -23.12
N THR A 68 19.65 9.03 -21.92
CA THR A 68 20.37 8.58 -20.72
C THR A 68 19.51 7.88 -19.67
N GLY A 69 18.19 7.79 -19.85
CA GLY A 69 17.30 7.20 -18.83
C GLY A 69 15.84 7.08 -19.25
N LYS A 70 15.05 6.37 -18.46
CA LYS A 70 13.60 6.21 -18.66
C LYS A 70 12.84 6.67 -17.42
N PHE A 71 11.71 7.32 -17.65
CA PHE A 71 10.93 7.98 -16.62
C PHE A 71 9.47 7.59 -16.74
N ALA A 72 8.87 7.09 -15.66
CA ALA A 72 7.44 6.86 -15.58
C ALA A 72 6.79 7.88 -14.67
N MET A 73 5.63 8.36 -15.07
CA MET A 73 4.92 9.44 -14.40
C MET A 73 3.52 8.99 -13.99
N LYS A 74 3.07 9.46 -12.84
CA LYS A 74 1.67 9.33 -12.41
C LYS A 74 1.14 10.65 -11.88
N PRO A 75 0.01 11.14 -12.41
CA PRO A 75 -0.69 12.27 -11.81
C PRO A 75 -1.31 11.85 -10.47
N LEU A 76 -1.23 12.75 -9.49
CA LEU A 76 -1.81 12.61 -8.16
C LEU A 76 -2.37 13.97 -7.72
N GLY A 77 -3.57 14.28 -8.19
CA GLY A 77 -4.17 15.62 -8.06
C GLY A 77 -3.38 16.62 -8.90
N ARG A 78 -3.05 17.79 -8.31
CA ARG A 78 -2.20 18.81 -8.94
C ARG A 78 -0.72 18.42 -9.06
N PHE A 79 -0.31 17.33 -8.42
CA PHE A 79 1.08 16.91 -8.41
C PHE A 79 1.33 15.79 -9.42
N ILE A 80 2.54 15.74 -9.97
CA ILE A 80 3.02 14.61 -10.76
C ILE A 80 4.13 13.91 -9.98
N LEU A 81 3.93 12.63 -9.71
CA LEU A 81 4.95 11.74 -9.18
C LEU A 81 5.74 11.14 -10.35
N CYS A 82 7.05 11.25 -10.32
CA CYS A 82 7.93 10.67 -11.32
C CYS A 82 8.93 9.71 -10.69
N VAL A 83 9.15 8.57 -11.34
CA VAL A 83 10.24 7.63 -11.05
C VAL A 83 11.04 7.44 -12.33
N GLY A 84 12.36 7.62 -12.22
CA GLY A 84 13.33 7.49 -13.29
C GLY A 84 14.37 6.42 -13.00
N THR A 85 14.86 5.78 -14.06
CA THR A 85 15.89 4.74 -13.98
C THR A 85 16.78 4.74 -15.23
N ASP A 86 17.80 3.88 -15.23
CA ASP A 86 18.68 3.69 -16.38
C ASP A 86 17.92 3.15 -17.60
N ARG A 87 18.39 3.48 -18.81
CA ARG A 87 17.78 3.07 -20.08
C ARG A 87 17.63 1.55 -20.20
N ASN A 88 18.54 0.78 -19.60
CA ASN A 88 18.59 -0.67 -19.74
C ASN A 88 17.55 -1.41 -18.88
N ILE A 89 16.90 -0.74 -17.92
CA ILE A 89 15.91 -1.37 -17.03
C ILE A 89 14.58 -1.55 -17.76
N PRO A 90 13.96 -2.74 -17.82
CA PRO A 90 12.71 -2.95 -18.56
C PRO A 90 11.56 -2.07 -18.08
N ASP A 91 10.68 -1.68 -19.00
CA ASP A 91 9.54 -0.77 -18.74
C ASP A 91 8.63 -1.30 -17.64
N VAL A 92 8.37 -2.61 -17.62
CA VAL A 92 7.56 -3.28 -16.58
C VAL A 92 8.13 -3.07 -15.17
N VAL A 93 9.46 -3.01 -15.02
CA VAL A 93 10.10 -2.76 -13.71
C VAL A 93 9.86 -1.32 -13.27
N LEU A 94 10.01 -0.38 -14.21
CA LEU A 94 9.80 1.04 -13.97
C LEU A 94 8.33 1.32 -13.62
N GLU A 95 7.39 0.72 -14.37
CA GLU A 95 5.96 0.76 -14.08
C GLU A 95 5.64 0.16 -12.70
N THR A 96 6.24 -0.96 -12.34
CA THR A 96 6.03 -1.59 -11.03
C THR A 96 6.49 -0.65 -9.91
N ARG A 97 7.61 0.05 -10.08
CA ARG A 97 8.14 1.01 -9.10
C ARG A 97 7.22 2.22 -8.93
N ILE A 98 6.84 2.89 -10.02
CA ILE A 98 5.93 4.06 -9.92
C ILE A 98 4.57 3.64 -9.34
N ASN A 99 4.04 2.48 -9.72
CA ASN A 99 2.78 1.97 -9.19
C ASN A 99 2.87 1.64 -7.71
N THR A 100 3.98 1.06 -7.25
CA THR A 100 4.20 0.76 -5.83
C THR A 100 4.27 2.05 -5.01
N LEU A 101 5.05 3.02 -5.47
CA LEU A 101 5.17 4.32 -4.79
C LEU A 101 3.84 5.07 -4.75
N TYR A 102 3.14 5.12 -5.87
CA TYR A 102 1.79 5.70 -5.98
C TYR A 102 0.82 5.05 -5.00
N ARG A 103 0.79 3.71 -4.92
CA ARG A 103 -0.09 2.98 -3.99
C ARG A 103 0.29 3.22 -2.53
N LEU A 104 1.58 3.29 -2.19
CA LEU A 104 2.04 3.60 -0.83
C LEU A 104 1.56 4.99 -0.40
N VAL A 105 1.75 6.00 -1.26
CA VAL A 105 1.29 7.36 -1.00
C VAL A 105 -0.24 7.39 -0.85
N ARG A 106 -0.98 6.78 -1.77
CA ARG A 106 -2.45 6.70 -1.70
C ARG A 106 -2.92 6.01 -0.41
N PHE A 107 -2.28 4.91 -0.03
CA PHE A 107 -2.71 4.09 1.10
C PHE A 107 -2.43 4.73 2.46
N TYR A 108 -1.30 5.43 2.64
CA TYR A 108 -0.95 6.04 3.93
C TYR A 108 -1.25 7.54 4.04
N HIS A 109 -1.40 8.22 2.90
CA HIS A 109 -1.44 9.68 2.85
C HIS A 109 -2.57 10.26 1.99
N LEU A 110 -3.36 9.42 1.31
CA LEU A 110 -4.40 9.80 0.34
C LEU A 110 -3.86 10.47 -0.92
N ASP A 111 -3.24 11.63 -0.81
CA ASP A 111 -2.60 12.35 -1.91
C ASP A 111 -1.63 13.41 -1.37
N PHE A 112 -0.84 14.00 -2.27
CA PHE A 112 0.09 15.06 -1.90
C PHE A 112 -0.60 16.37 -1.53
N GLU A 113 -1.83 16.59 -1.98
CA GLU A 113 -2.62 17.78 -1.62
C GLU A 113 -3.04 17.73 -0.15
N THR A 114 -3.51 16.58 0.33
CA THR A 114 -3.84 16.33 1.74
C THR A 114 -2.61 16.49 2.63
N VAL A 115 -1.45 16.00 2.19
CA VAL A 115 -0.19 16.18 2.92
C VAL A 115 0.21 17.66 2.92
N SER A 116 0.12 18.34 1.78
CA SER A 116 0.41 19.78 1.66
C SER A 116 -0.49 20.62 2.56
N ASN A 117 -1.78 20.32 2.63
CA ASN A 117 -2.75 21.04 3.44
C ASN A 117 -2.50 20.86 4.95
N LYS A 118 -2.03 19.67 5.36
CA LYS A 118 -1.68 19.38 6.76
C LYS A 118 -0.33 19.97 7.17
N SER A 119 0.66 19.95 6.28
CA SER A 119 2.03 20.37 6.58
C SER A 119 2.31 21.85 6.28
N GLY A 120 1.48 22.50 5.45
CA GLY A 120 1.65 23.90 5.08
C GLY A 120 3.05 24.17 4.52
N GLN A 121 3.78 25.07 5.19
CA GLN A 121 5.14 25.45 4.79
C GLN A 121 6.17 24.31 4.97
N GLN A 122 5.89 23.32 5.82
CA GLN A 122 6.79 22.18 6.08
C GLN A 122 6.57 21.01 5.12
N PHE A 123 5.91 21.26 3.99
CA PHE A 123 5.50 20.20 3.07
C PHE A 123 6.70 19.49 2.43
N SER A 124 7.75 20.23 2.05
CA SER A 124 8.96 19.64 1.45
C SER A 124 9.70 18.74 2.45
N GLU A 125 9.89 19.19 3.69
CA GLU A 125 10.49 18.38 4.76
C GLU A 125 9.66 17.13 5.04
N ARG A 126 8.33 17.27 5.03
CA ARG A 126 7.44 16.14 5.23
C ARG A 126 7.56 15.11 4.09
N LEU A 127 7.66 15.55 2.84
CA LEU A 127 7.90 14.67 1.70
C LEU A 127 9.25 13.95 1.82
N ASN A 128 10.30 14.63 2.29
CA ASN A 128 11.59 14.00 2.53
C ASN A 128 11.47 12.83 3.51
N VAL A 129 10.81 13.03 4.66
CA VAL A 129 10.58 11.96 5.65
C VAL A 129 9.76 10.79 5.05
N ILE A 130 8.76 11.09 4.23
CA ILE A 130 7.93 10.07 3.57
C ILE A 130 8.79 9.23 2.62
N PHE A 131 9.53 9.89 1.71
CA PHE A 131 10.32 9.20 0.70
C PHE A 131 11.56 8.52 1.27
N GLU A 132 12.17 9.02 2.35
CA GLU A 132 13.24 8.31 3.07
C GLU A 132 12.79 6.91 3.52
N THR A 133 11.52 6.76 3.88
CA THR A 133 10.95 5.46 4.27
C THR A 133 10.64 4.60 3.05
N TYR A 134 10.13 5.19 1.96
CA TYR A 134 9.64 4.43 0.80
C TYR A 134 10.70 4.10 -0.27
N LEU A 135 11.76 4.89 -0.38
CA LEU A 135 12.84 4.66 -1.34
C LEU A 135 13.57 3.33 -1.12
N PRO A 136 13.92 2.92 0.12
CA PRO A 136 14.45 1.58 0.37
C PRO A 136 13.45 0.49 -0.06
N ILE A 137 12.16 0.67 0.22
CA ILE A 137 11.12 -0.28 -0.18
C ILE A 137 11.11 -0.45 -1.70
N LEU A 138 11.27 0.61 -2.48
CA LEU A 138 11.34 0.52 -3.96
C LEU A 138 12.54 -0.27 -4.47
N GLN A 139 13.68 -0.18 -3.79
CA GLN A 139 14.89 -0.91 -4.15
C GLN A 139 14.75 -2.41 -3.84
N TYR A 140 14.11 -2.76 -2.71
CA TYR A 140 13.86 -4.15 -2.33
C TYR A 140 12.61 -4.77 -2.99
N ALA A 141 11.60 -3.97 -3.30
CA ALA A 141 10.36 -4.38 -3.97
C ALA A 141 10.52 -4.55 -5.49
N GLY A 142 11.76 -4.53 -6.01
CA GLY A 142 12.11 -4.84 -7.39
C GLY A 142 11.75 -6.27 -7.85
N ASN A 143 11.13 -7.08 -7.00
CA ASN A 143 10.45 -8.30 -7.41
C ASN A 143 9.20 -7.94 -8.23
N ILE A 144 9.40 -7.77 -9.54
CA ILE A 144 8.38 -7.53 -10.58
C ILE A 144 7.19 -8.50 -10.46
N PHE A 145 7.47 -9.72 -10.01
CA PHE A 145 6.50 -10.81 -9.83
C PHE A 145 6.19 -11.12 -8.37
N GLY A 146 6.50 -10.21 -7.44
CA GLY A 146 6.43 -10.46 -6.00
C GLY A 146 5.04 -10.96 -5.59
N SER A 147 4.90 -12.28 -5.51
CA SER A 147 3.79 -12.94 -4.86
C SER A 147 3.81 -12.47 -3.41
N ILE A 148 2.63 -12.34 -2.82
CA ILE A 148 2.54 -12.13 -1.39
C ILE A 148 3.28 -13.30 -0.74
N PRO A 149 4.30 -13.06 0.10
CA PRO A 149 5.08 -14.15 0.66
C PRO A 149 4.18 -14.91 1.62
N THR A 150 3.60 -16.01 1.16
CA THR A 150 2.73 -16.87 1.97
C THR A 150 3.58 -17.81 2.80
N PHE A 151 3.19 -18.01 4.03
CA PHE A 151 3.84 -18.98 4.91
C PHE A 151 3.34 -20.38 4.53
N ASN A 152 4.22 -21.17 3.90
CA ASN A 152 3.89 -22.55 3.55
C ASN A 152 3.92 -23.42 4.80
N LEU A 153 2.74 -23.71 5.35
CA LEU A 153 2.60 -24.62 6.49
C LEU A 153 2.83 -26.06 6.04
N PRO A 154 3.61 -26.86 6.79
CA PRO A 154 3.67 -28.30 6.57
C PRO A 154 2.27 -28.90 6.81
N LYS A 155 1.96 -30.01 6.12
CA LYS A 155 0.62 -30.65 6.21
C LYS A 155 0.20 -30.97 7.65
N SER A 156 1.16 -31.28 8.52
CA SER A 156 0.98 -31.53 9.95
C SER A 156 0.58 -30.30 10.77
N ALA A 157 0.76 -29.08 10.26
CA ALA A 157 0.49 -27.81 10.95
C ALA A 157 -0.75 -27.07 10.40
N SER A 158 -1.65 -27.80 9.73
CA SER A 158 -2.91 -27.22 9.21
C SER A 158 -3.79 -26.63 10.31
N SER A 159 -3.65 -27.11 11.56
CA SER A 159 -4.32 -26.54 12.74
C SER A 159 -3.94 -25.07 12.97
N VAL A 160 -2.69 -24.67 12.72
CA VAL A 160 -2.22 -23.31 12.94
C VAL A 160 -2.93 -22.32 12.02
N PHE A 161 -3.18 -22.72 10.77
CA PHE A 161 -3.97 -21.91 9.83
C PHE A 161 -5.41 -21.73 10.32
N LEU A 162 -6.02 -22.82 10.79
CA LEU A 162 -7.39 -22.81 11.31
C LEU A 162 -7.52 -21.96 12.57
N GLU A 163 -6.54 -22.03 13.48
CA GLU A 163 -6.47 -21.17 14.66
C GLU A 163 -6.31 -19.71 14.26
N ALA A 164 -5.42 -19.39 13.33
CA ALA A 164 -5.20 -18.02 12.85
C ALA A 164 -6.46 -17.42 12.21
N ILE A 165 -7.17 -18.18 11.36
CA ILE A 165 -8.41 -17.68 10.76
C ILE A 165 -9.54 -17.54 11.79
N GLN A 166 -9.61 -18.45 12.78
CA GLN A 166 -10.58 -18.34 13.87
C GLN A 166 -10.32 -17.11 14.75
N ILE A 167 -9.07 -16.79 15.03
CA ILE A 167 -8.69 -15.56 15.74
C ILE A 167 -9.18 -14.33 14.98
N LEU A 168 -8.94 -14.25 13.66
CA LEU A 168 -9.40 -13.13 12.84
C LEU A 168 -10.93 -13.00 12.85
N GLN A 169 -11.66 -14.12 12.82
CA GLN A 169 -13.12 -14.14 12.90
C GLN A 169 -13.63 -13.63 14.26
N CYS A 170 -13.01 -14.05 15.36
CA CYS A 170 -13.35 -13.53 16.70
C CYS A 170 -13.20 -12.00 16.79
N PHE A 171 -12.24 -11.42 16.05
CA PHE A 171 -12.11 -9.96 15.97
C PHE A 171 -13.20 -9.31 15.11
N GLN A 172 -13.65 -9.95 14.03
CA GLN A 172 -14.75 -9.45 13.19
C GLN A 172 -16.11 -9.43 13.93
N ASP A 173 -16.27 -10.18 15.01
CA ASP A 173 -17.47 -10.09 15.87
C ASP A 173 -17.54 -8.75 16.64
N LYS A 174 -16.44 -7.99 16.71
CA LYS A 174 -16.40 -6.66 17.32
C LYS A 174 -16.86 -5.60 16.33
N THR A 175 -17.66 -4.66 16.83
CA THR A 175 -18.16 -3.53 16.03
C THR A 175 -16.99 -2.69 15.50
N GLY A 176 -17.02 -2.40 14.21
CA GLY A 176 -15.99 -1.59 13.53
C GLY A 176 -14.80 -2.37 12.97
N VAL A 177 -14.68 -3.68 13.23
CA VAL A 177 -13.63 -4.52 12.61
C VAL A 177 -14.15 -5.17 11.34
N MET A 178 -13.55 -4.85 10.20
CA MET A 178 -13.96 -5.41 8.90
C MET A 178 -13.13 -6.64 8.49
N GLY A 179 -11.90 -6.77 8.99
CA GLY A 179 -11.05 -7.92 8.73
C GLY A 179 -9.63 -7.69 9.24
N GLY A 180 -8.77 -8.68 9.03
CA GLY A 180 -7.37 -8.59 9.42
C GLY A 180 -6.46 -9.57 8.71
N VAL A 181 -5.19 -9.52 9.08
CA VAL A 181 -4.13 -10.39 8.56
C VAL A 181 -3.23 -10.83 9.72
N VAL A 182 -2.83 -12.10 9.70
CA VAL A 182 -1.86 -12.69 10.62
C VAL A 182 -0.56 -12.92 9.85
N LEU A 183 0.52 -12.29 10.33
CA LEU A 183 1.85 -12.40 9.75
C LEU A 183 2.80 -13.11 10.71
N TYR A 184 3.68 -13.96 10.17
CA TYR A 184 4.81 -14.53 10.89
C TYR A 184 6.09 -14.24 10.11
N GLN A 185 7.05 -13.54 10.73
CA GLN A 185 8.29 -13.10 10.07
C GLN A 185 8.04 -12.41 8.71
N ASN A 186 7.07 -11.50 8.68
CA ASN A 186 6.61 -10.80 7.47
C ASN A 186 6.13 -11.73 6.32
N LYS A 187 5.69 -12.95 6.65
CA LYS A 187 5.01 -13.87 5.74
C LYS A 187 3.55 -14.05 6.17
N VAL A 188 2.64 -14.11 5.21
CA VAL A 188 1.20 -14.23 5.47
C VAL A 188 0.86 -15.65 5.89
N VAL A 189 0.34 -15.80 7.11
CA VAL A 189 -0.20 -17.07 7.62
C VAL A 189 -1.67 -17.18 7.24
N ALA A 190 -2.46 -16.15 7.54
CA ALA A 190 -3.87 -16.04 7.17
C ALA A 190 -4.22 -14.58 6.90
N THR A 191 -5.09 -14.31 5.92
CA THR A 191 -5.56 -12.95 5.60
C THR A 191 -7.04 -12.98 5.21
N GLN A 192 -7.78 -11.96 5.63
CA GLN A 192 -9.12 -11.63 5.14
C GLN A 192 -9.10 -10.41 4.20
N LEU A 193 -7.94 -9.76 4.07
CA LEU A 193 -7.76 -8.57 3.22
C LEU A 193 -7.53 -8.99 1.76
N SER A 194 -7.76 -8.08 0.80
CA SER A 194 -7.39 -8.38 -0.60
C SER A 194 -5.89 -8.63 -0.72
N ALA A 195 -5.51 -9.29 -1.82
CA ALA A 195 -4.13 -9.43 -2.22
C ALA A 195 -3.41 -8.06 -2.27
N ASN A 196 -4.07 -7.02 -2.78
CA ASN A 196 -3.49 -5.69 -2.90
C ASN A 196 -3.21 -5.05 -1.53
N LEU A 197 -4.18 -5.05 -0.61
CA LEU A 197 -4.00 -4.51 0.75
C LEU A 197 -2.97 -5.30 1.54
N THR A 198 -3.06 -6.63 1.48
CA THR A 198 -2.12 -7.52 2.15
C THR A 198 -0.70 -7.25 1.67
N LYS A 199 -0.50 -7.10 0.35
CA LYS A 199 0.81 -6.80 -0.22
C LYS A 199 1.37 -5.48 0.31
N LEU A 200 0.56 -4.42 0.39
CA LEU A 200 0.99 -3.13 0.92
C LEU A 200 1.48 -3.25 2.36
N LEU A 201 0.72 -3.93 3.23
CA LEU A 201 1.11 -4.15 4.62
C LEU A 201 2.42 -4.95 4.73
N VAL A 202 2.58 -6.01 3.95
CA VAL A 202 3.80 -6.84 3.98
C VAL A 202 5.03 -6.06 3.50
N ILE A 203 4.94 -5.31 2.39
CA ILE A 203 6.11 -4.58 1.88
C ILE A 203 6.56 -3.46 2.82
N THR A 204 5.61 -2.89 3.58
CA THR A 204 5.89 -1.81 4.52
C THR A 204 6.35 -2.28 5.88
N ASP A 205 6.16 -3.56 6.23
CA ASP A 205 6.46 -4.14 7.54
C ASP A 205 6.28 -3.14 8.72
N PRO A 206 5.04 -2.72 9.02
CA PRO A 206 4.75 -1.67 10.01
C PRO A 206 5.34 -1.95 11.40
N TYR A 207 5.63 -3.22 11.70
CA TYR A 207 6.22 -3.64 12.96
C TYR A 207 7.71 -3.26 13.08
N ARG A 208 8.45 -3.28 11.97
CA ARG A 208 9.90 -3.02 11.95
C ARG A 208 10.25 -1.66 11.37
N ILE A 209 9.43 -1.16 10.45
CA ILE A 209 9.65 0.10 9.76
C ILE A 209 8.74 1.15 10.39
N LYS A 210 9.33 2.22 10.91
CA LYS A 210 8.57 3.37 11.44
C LYS A 210 7.91 4.10 10.28
N LEU A 211 6.64 3.78 10.02
CA LEU A 211 5.91 4.38 8.91
C LEU A 211 5.64 5.86 9.15
N PRO A 212 5.71 6.69 8.10
CA PRO A 212 5.35 8.11 8.18
C PRO A 212 3.82 8.31 8.26
N ALA A 213 3.01 7.25 8.39
CA ALA A 213 1.55 7.32 8.46
C ALA A 213 1.06 8.14 9.65
N GLU A 214 -0.16 8.67 9.55
CA GLU A 214 -0.78 9.42 10.63
C GLU A 214 -1.14 8.49 11.80
N VAL A 215 -0.68 8.86 13.00
CA VAL A 215 -0.95 8.10 14.22
C VAL A 215 -2.28 8.55 14.79
N VAL A 216 -3.11 7.58 15.21
CA VAL A 216 -4.39 7.87 15.84
C VAL A 216 -4.16 8.24 17.30
N SER A 217 -4.59 9.44 17.71
CA SER A 217 -4.55 9.85 19.12
C SER A 217 -5.65 9.12 19.90
N THR A 218 -5.28 8.42 20.96
CA THR A 218 -6.20 7.71 21.85
C THR A 218 -6.22 8.36 23.23
N GLN A 219 -7.40 8.38 23.86
CA GLN A 219 -7.54 8.83 25.26
C GLN A 219 -7.01 7.80 26.27
N PHE A 220 -6.65 6.60 25.81
CA PHE A 220 -6.14 5.50 26.60
C PHE A 220 -4.76 5.07 26.12
N HIS A 221 -4.01 4.42 27.00
CA HIS A 221 -2.70 3.87 26.68
C HIS A 221 -2.85 2.58 25.89
N LEU A 222 -2.14 2.48 24.76
CA LEU A 222 -2.11 1.27 23.97
C LEU A 222 -1.27 0.18 24.66
N PRO A 223 -1.69 -1.09 24.61
CA PRO A 223 -0.86 -2.20 25.09
C PRO A 223 0.49 -2.27 24.37
N VAL A 224 1.47 -2.89 25.03
CA VAL A 224 2.81 -3.08 24.45
C VAL A 224 2.72 -3.86 23.14
N GLY A 225 3.35 -3.35 22.09
CA GLY A 225 3.35 -3.96 20.75
C GLY A 225 2.13 -3.64 19.90
N VAL A 226 1.22 -2.77 20.35
CA VAL A 226 0.06 -2.30 19.58
C VAL A 226 0.31 -0.89 19.05
N GLN A 227 0.00 -0.68 17.78
CA GLN A 227 0.05 0.63 17.12
C GLN A 227 -1.25 0.87 16.35
N LEU A 228 -1.74 2.10 16.39
CA LEU A 228 -2.87 2.55 15.58
C LEU A 228 -2.38 3.54 14.53
N ILE A 229 -2.70 3.25 13.27
CA ILE A 229 -2.37 4.09 12.13
C ILE A 229 -3.63 4.30 11.28
N THR A 230 -3.74 5.50 10.72
CA THR A 230 -4.76 5.80 9.72
C THR A 230 -4.28 5.37 8.35
N VAL A 231 -5.13 4.66 7.61
CA VAL A 231 -4.91 4.26 6.22
C VAL A 231 -6.14 4.59 5.39
N PHE A 232 -5.93 4.78 4.09
CA PHE A 232 -6.96 5.10 3.12
C PHE A 232 -7.19 3.90 2.22
N VAL A 233 -8.45 3.46 2.16
CA VAL A 233 -8.87 2.30 1.38
C VAL A 233 -10.00 2.74 0.45
N GLU A 234 -10.04 2.17 -0.75
CA GLU A 234 -11.13 2.44 -1.69
C GLU A 234 -12.47 1.95 -1.13
N LYS A 235 -13.53 2.70 -1.41
CA LYS A 235 -14.89 2.36 -0.95
C LYS A 235 -15.32 0.96 -1.39
N SER A 236 -14.98 0.58 -2.63
CA SER A 236 -15.26 -0.75 -3.20
C SER A 236 -14.64 -1.88 -2.37
N GLU A 237 -13.41 -1.68 -1.91
CA GLU A 237 -12.67 -2.64 -1.09
C GLU A 237 -13.24 -2.71 0.33
N MET A 238 -13.66 -1.57 0.90
CA MET A 238 -14.35 -1.52 2.18
C MET A 238 -15.70 -2.28 2.14
N GLU A 239 -16.49 -2.05 1.09
CA GLU A 239 -17.77 -2.75 0.88
C GLU A 239 -17.55 -4.26 0.66
N ARG A 240 -16.48 -4.65 -0.04
CA ARG A 240 -16.11 -6.05 -0.22
C ARG A 240 -15.80 -6.73 1.11
N LEU A 241 -14.95 -6.12 1.95
CA LEU A 241 -14.61 -6.64 3.28
C LEU A 241 -15.85 -6.78 4.18
N ALA A 242 -16.78 -5.82 4.10
CA ALA A 242 -18.02 -5.88 4.84
C ALA A 242 -18.91 -7.06 4.41
N ARG A 243 -19.03 -7.31 3.09
CA ARG A 243 -19.77 -8.47 2.56
C ARG A 243 -19.10 -9.79 2.91
N ASP A 244 -17.81 -9.93 2.63
CA ASP A 244 -17.03 -11.15 2.90
C ASP A 244 -17.10 -11.53 4.40
N GLY A 245 -17.04 -10.52 5.28
CA GLY A 245 -17.18 -10.70 6.73
C GLY A 245 -18.61 -11.07 7.17
N LEU A 246 -19.65 -10.64 6.45
CA LEU A 246 -21.03 -11.07 6.71
C LEU A 246 -21.24 -12.52 6.27
N ASP A 247 -20.82 -12.86 5.05
CA ASP A 247 -20.97 -14.19 4.47
C ASP A 247 -20.27 -15.25 5.32
N MET A 248 -19.05 -14.95 5.79
CA MET A 248 -18.31 -15.85 6.66
C MET A 248 -19.00 -16.07 8.02
N ARG A 249 -19.60 -15.02 8.60
CA ARG A 249 -20.39 -15.13 9.84
C ARG A 249 -21.62 -16.00 9.66
N THR A 250 -22.36 -15.81 8.57
CA THR A 250 -23.55 -16.63 8.26
C THR A 250 -23.16 -18.09 8.02
N ALA A 251 -22.08 -18.36 7.30
CA ALA A 251 -21.57 -19.72 7.07
C ALA A 251 -21.24 -20.43 8.39
N LEU A 252 -20.56 -19.76 9.32
CA LEU A 252 -20.20 -20.32 10.64
C LEU A 252 -21.40 -20.56 11.56
N GLN A 253 -22.39 -19.65 11.55
CA GLN A 253 -23.62 -19.86 12.30
C GLN A 253 -24.37 -21.09 11.79
N SER A 254 -24.42 -21.27 10.46
CA SER A 254 -25.07 -22.42 9.85
C SER A 254 -24.38 -23.75 10.20
N THR A 255 -23.04 -23.78 10.28
CA THR A 255 -22.31 -24.99 10.71
C THR A 255 -22.48 -25.28 12.19
N LYS A 256 -22.48 -24.25 13.06
CA LYS A 256 -22.79 -24.44 14.49
C LYS A 256 -24.20 -24.99 14.71
N LEU A 257 -25.19 -24.47 14.00
CA LEU A 257 -26.58 -24.96 14.04
C LEU A 257 -26.68 -26.42 13.58
N LYS A 258 -26.05 -26.77 12.46
CA LYS A 258 -26.00 -28.17 11.96
C LYS A 258 -25.29 -29.12 12.93
N GLN A 259 -24.22 -28.67 13.60
CA GLN A 259 -23.53 -29.46 14.62
C GLN A 259 -24.41 -29.69 15.86
N GLN A 260 -25.17 -28.68 16.29
CA GLN A 260 -26.14 -28.82 17.40
C GLN A 260 -27.30 -29.75 17.04
N GLU A 261 -27.83 -29.66 15.82
CA GLU A 261 -28.88 -30.56 15.31
C GLU A 261 -28.40 -32.02 15.24
N ASN A 262 -27.18 -32.25 14.74
CA ASN A 262 -26.59 -33.57 14.69
C ASN A 262 -26.33 -34.14 16.10
N HIS A 263 -25.82 -33.32 17.02
CA HIS A 263 -25.59 -33.75 18.40
C HIS A 263 -26.91 -34.03 19.15
N ASN A 264 -27.99 -33.30 18.85
CA ASN A 264 -29.32 -33.58 19.40
C ASN A 264 -29.92 -34.86 18.82
N LYS A 265 -29.71 -35.16 17.52
CA LYS A 265 -30.14 -36.42 16.88
C LYS A 265 -29.42 -37.64 17.44
N GLU A 266 -28.11 -37.55 17.66
CA GLU A 266 -27.34 -38.63 18.30
C GLU A 266 -27.84 -38.93 19.72
N LYS A 267 -28.17 -37.90 20.51
CA LYS A 267 -28.78 -38.08 21.84
C LYS A 267 -30.17 -38.71 21.81
N THR A 268 -30.98 -38.42 20.79
CA THR A 268 -32.31 -39.05 20.66
C THR A 268 -32.21 -40.53 20.28
N SER A 269 -31.28 -40.89 19.38
CA SER A 269 -31.06 -42.29 18.99
C SER A 269 -30.50 -43.19 20.11
N VAL A 270 -29.82 -42.63 21.10
CA VAL A 270 -29.29 -43.40 22.26
C VAL A 270 -30.37 -43.70 23.30
N VAL A 271 -31.41 -42.86 23.39
CA VAL A 271 -32.53 -43.07 24.34
C VAL A 271 -33.48 -44.17 23.84
N ASP A 272 -33.67 -44.29 22.53
CA ASP A 272 -34.53 -45.33 21.94
C ASP A 272 -33.88 -46.74 21.91
N GLY A 273 -32.60 -46.87 22.27
CA GLY A 273 -31.87 -48.14 22.29
C GLY A 273 -31.87 -48.89 23.63
N PHE A 274 -32.49 -48.35 24.69
CA PHE A 274 -32.50 -48.92 26.04
C PHE A 274 -33.87 -49.47 26.51
N THR A 275 -34.81 -49.67 25.59
CA THR A 275 -36.10 -50.33 25.87
C THR A 275 -36.28 -51.58 25.00
N THR A 276 -35.57 -52.65 25.36
CA THR A 276 -35.97 -54.05 25.13
C THR A 276 -35.25 -54.95 26.11
#